data_AF-A0A660RMZ4-F1
#
_entry.id   AF-A0A660RMZ4-F1
#
_cell.length_a   1.000
_cell.length_b   1.000
_cell.length_c   1.000
_cell.angle_alpha   90.00
_cell.angle_beta   90.00
_cell.angle_gamma   90.00
#
_symmetry.space_group_name_H-M   'P 1'
#
loop_
_entity.id
_entity.type
_entity.pdbx_description
1 polymer ?
#
loop_
_entity_poly.entity_id
_entity_poly.type
_entity_poly.pdbx_seq_one_letter_code
_entity_poly.pdbx_strand_id
1 'polypeptide(L)'
;MVKDHRLRVLFKSRAIPDEIEAGEPFGMIKRRYKSLSVEDQEKQIQQGGYRESEVNFYPFQKLLIIDDGENGYAISTLDLTEYEYNVVGNYSILELTLVRAIGVLGRNILTVRDKYSLPAFSTPDAQCLRNMEADIRIIPDRRRENILKYSETFLNPLYIREILNPSSNSPEEFSLLQWNEPGIILSSVKRAEKGDGVMIRFFSTLDEDTDISLKLNPIFKRASIATLAEKPLEDILIQGDRLKITIPEHKVMTLILGGTPQRINEEVVHRE
;
A
#
# COMPACT_ATOMS: atom_id res chain seq x y z
N MET A 1 -4.89 32.22 -8.65
CA MET A 1 -4.08 30.98 -8.73
C MET A 1 -2.95 31.10 -7.72
N VAL A 2 -2.76 30.09 -6.88
CA VAL A 2 -1.76 30.11 -5.77
C VAL A 2 -0.51 29.36 -6.21
N LYS A 3 0.68 29.89 -5.93
CA LYS A 3 1.99 29.31 -6.26
C LYS A 3 2.83 29.18 -4.98
N ASP A 4 3.85 28.33 -5.02
CA ASP A 4 4.83 28.14 -3.94
C ASP A 4 4.16 27.91 -2.57
N HIS A 5 3.24 26.94 -2.55
CA HIS A 5 2.42 26.63 -1.39
C HIS A 5 2.37 25.11 -1.15
N ARG A 6 2.02 24.75 0.09
CA ARG A 6 1.71 23.38 0.49
C ARG A 6 0.32 23.36 1.10
N LEU A 7 -0.59 22.62 0.49
CA LEU A 7 -1.95 22.42 0.97
C LEU A 7 -2.03 21.08 1.68
N ARG A 8 -2.62 21.08 2.87
CA ARG A 8 -2.77 19.89 3.71
C ARG A 8 -4.20 19.79 4.24
N VAL A 9 -4.66 18.57 4.44
CA VAL A 9 -5.84 18.27 5.26
C VAL A 9 -5.40 17.78 6.63
N LEU A 10 -6.07 18.27 7.66
CA LEU A 10 -5.69 18.04 9.06
C LEU A 10 -6.78 17.21 9.74
N PHE A 11 -6.38 16.08 10.33
CA PHE A 11 -7.24 15.21 11.12
C PHE A 11 -6.87 15.38 12.59
N LYS A 12 -7.74 16.09 13.32
CA LYS A 12 -7.59 16.28 14.76
C LYS A 12 -8.19 15.09 15.50
N SER A 13 -7.44 14.51 16.43
CA SER A 13 -7.90 13.36 17.22
C SER A 13 -7.45 13.45 18.67
N ARG A 14 -8.04 12.60 19.53
CA ARG A 14 -7.55 12.35 20.89
C ARG A 14 -6.57 11.18 21.00
N ALA A 15 -6.34 10.47 19.90
CA ALA A 15 -5.37 9.38 19.87
C ALA A 15 -3.96 9.96 19.85
N ILE A 16 -3.17 9.69 20.89
CA ILE A 16 -1.81 10.22 21.03
C ILE A 16 -0.81 9.06 21.14
N PRO A 17 -0.57 8.31 20.05
CA PRO A 17 0.42 7.25 20.09
C PRO A 17 1.85 7.77 20.06
N ASP A 18 2.77 6.96 20.60
CA ASP A 18 4.22 7.15 20.48
C ASP A 18 4.74 6.81 19.07
N GLU A 19 4.02 5.94 18.34
CA GLU A 19 4.40 5.45 17.02
C GLU A 19 3.21 5.49 16.06
N ILE A 20 3.46 5.92 14.83
CA ILE A 20 2.48 5.88 13.74
C ILE A 20 2.84 4.69 12.84
N GLU A 21 1.87 3.81 12.61
CA GLU A 21 2.05 2.72 11.66
C GLU A 21 1.66 3.21 10.26
N ALA A 22 2.56 3.04 9.30
CA ALA A 22 2.40 3.55 7.95
C ALA A 22 2.67 2.44 6.95
N GLY A 23 1.85 2.36 5.90
CA GLY A 23 2.08 1.40 4.82
C GLY A 23 3.37 1.70 4.06
N GLU A 24 4.03 0.63 3.64
CA GLU A 24 5.22 0.65 2.80
C GLU A 24 5.14 -0.47 1.75
N PRO A 25 6.04 -0.51 0.75
CA PRO A 25 6.03 -1.60 -0.22
C PRO A 25 6.10 -2.97 0.47
N PHE A 26 5.00 -3.74 0.37
CA PHE A 26 4.84 -5.07 0.95
C PHE A 26 4.90 -5.13 2.49
N GLY A 27 4.49 -4.08 3.19
CA GLY A 27 4.47 -4.14 4.65
C GLY A 27 3.91 -2.89 5.31
N MET A 28 4.16 -2.82 6.61
CA MET A 28 3.84 -1.68 7.46
C MET A 28 5.06 -1.38 8.33
N ILE A 29 5.37 -0.09 8.48
CA ILE A 29 6.46 0.38 9.33
C ILE A 29 5.91 1.21 10.48
N LYS A 30 6.41 0.96 11.70
CA LYS A 30 6.14 1.77 12.88
C LYS A 30 7.17 2.90 12.97
N ARG A 31 6.72 4.15 12.91
CA ARG A 31 7.58 5.33 13.02
C ARG A 31 7.31 6.06 14.32
N ARG A 32 8.34 6.15 15.15
CA ARG A 32 8.30 6.92 16.39
C ARG A 32 8.07 8.39 16.10
N TYR A 33 7.07 8.96 16.76
CA TYR A 33 6.83 10.40 16.76
C TYR A 33 8.05 11.12 17.35
N LYS A 34 8.50 12.16 16.66
CA LYS A 34 9.50 13.10 17.13
C LYS A 34 8.97 14.51 16.92
N SER A 35 9.00 15.32 17.97
CA SER A 35 8.75 16.75 17.85
C SER A 35 10.07 17.46 17.57
N LEU A 36 10.37 17.74 16.30
CA LEU A 36 11.52 18.56 15.94
C LEU A 36 11.09 20.01 15.70
N SER A 37 11.60 20.94 16.50
CA SER A 37 11.48 22.36 16.21
C SER A 37 12.48 22.79 15.13
N VAL A 38 12.26 23.98 14.56
CA VAL A 38 13.23 24.60 13.64
C VAL A 38 14.60 24.76 14.30
N GLU A 39 14.63 25.14 15.59
CA GLU A 39 15.87 25.29 16.34
C GLU A 39 16.60 23.95 16.50
N ASP A 40 15.87 22.85 16.72
CA ASP A 40 16.46 21.51 16.80
C ASP A 40 17.10 21.12 15.46
N GLN A 41 16.42 21.41 14.35
CA GLN A 41 16.92 21.15 13.00
C GLN A 41 18.17 21.96 12.69
N GLU A 42 18.18 23.26 13.03
CA GLU A 42 19.35 24.13 12.86
C GLU A 42 20.55 23.66 13.70
N LYS A 43 20.32 23.24 14.95
CA LYS A 43 21.37 22.67 15.82
C LYS A 43 21.97 21.40 15.23
N GLN A 44 21.15 20.49 14.68
CA GLN A 44 21.63 19.26 14.05
C GLN A 44 22.61 19.56 12.91
N ILE A 45 22.31 20.57 12.10
CA ILE A 45 23.14 20.96 10.96
C ILE A 45 24.41 21.69 11.43
N GLN A 46 24.26 22.71 12.27
CA GLN A 46 25.36 23.60 12.66
C GLN A 46 26.35 22.93 13.63
N GLN A 47 25.87 22.07 14.52
CA GLN A 47 26.66 21.52 15.64
C GLN A 47 26.85 20.01 15.52
N GLY A 48 25.92 19.29 14.89
CA GLY A 48 26.00 17.83 14.74
C GLY A 48 26.85 17.35 13.56
N GLY A 49 27.29 18.25 12.68
CA GLY A 49 28.06 17.91 11.48
C GLY A 49 27.23 17.19 10.39
N TYR A 50 25.91 17.16 10.53
CA TYR A 50 25.00 16.60 9.53
C TYR A 50 24.76 17.59 8.39
N ARG A 51 24.68 17.07 7.16
CA ARG A 51 24.40 17.90 5.96
C ARG A 51 22.91 18.24 5.83
N GLU A 52 22.04 17.41 6.39
CA GLU A 52 20.59 17.54 6.38
C GLU A 52 20.07 17.25 7.79
N SER A 53 19.09 18.03 8.25
CA SER A 53 18.41 17.73 9.51
C SER A 53 17.40 16.61 9.32
N GLU A 54 17.02 15.98 10.42
CA GLU A 54 15.79 15.19 10.44
C GLU A 54 14.57 16.09 10.11
N VAL A 55 13.52 15.49 9.56
CA VAL A 55 12.27 16.15 9.19
C VAL A 55 11.09 15.42 9.84
N ASN A 56 9.98 16.15 10.05
CA ASN A 56 8.76 15.60 10.66
C ASN A 56 7.75 15.09 9.63
N PHE A 57 8.09 15.09 8.33
CA PHE A 57 7.27 14.50 7.27
C PHE A 57 7.85 13.18 6.80
N TYR A 58 6.97 12.21 6.61
CA TYR A 58 7.36 10.85 6.27
C TYR A 58 6.56 10.35 5.06
N PRO A 59 7.18 9.48 4.24
CA PRO A 59 6.47 8.82 3.17
C PRO A 59 5.54 7.74 3.74
N PHE A 60 4.43 7.50 3.08
CA PHE A 60 3.60 6.32 3.33
C PHE A 60 2.96 5.84 2.03
N GLN A 61 2.47 4.60 2.04
CA GLN A 61 1.65 4.05 0.98
C GLN A 61 0.30 3.64 1.56
N LYS A 62 -0.76 4.19 0.98
CA LYS A 62 -2.15 3.70 1.06
C LYS A 62 -2.84 3.71 2.43
N LEU A 63 -2.14 3.52 3.54
CA LEU A 63 -2.71 3.32 4.88
C LEU A 63 -1.83 3.95 5.96
N LEU A 64 -2.47 4.63 6.91
CA LEU A 64 -1.90 5.10 8.16
C LEU A 64 -2.79 4.62 9.30
N ILE A 65 -2.20 4.11 10.38
CA ILE A 65 -2.90 3.67 11.59
C ILE A 65 -2.37 4.47 12.78
N ILE A 66 -3.29 5.07 13.53
CA ILE A 66 -3.04 5.91 14.69
C ILE A 66 -3.81 5.28 15.83
N ASP A 67 -3.13 4.62 16.77
CA ASP A 67 -3.75 3.93 17.90
C ASP A 67 -2.87 4.02 19.15
N ASP A 68 -3.39 4.62 20.23
CA ASP A 68 -2.69 4.77 21.51
C ASP A 68 -3.06 3.69 22.55
N GLY A 69 -3.85 2.69 22.17
CA GLY A 69 -4.34 1.64 23.07
C GLY A 69 -5.72 1.93 23.66
N GLU A 70 -6.18 3.18 23.65
CA GLU A 70 -7.52 3.60 24.10
C GLU A 70 -8.34 4.21 22.94
N ASN A 71 -7.73 5.15 22.23
CA ASN A 71 -8.27 5.87 21.08
C ASN A 71 -7.50 5.49 19.82
N GLY A 72 -8.20 5.44 18.68
CA GLY A 72 -7.51 5.24 17.42
C GLY A 72 -8.42 5.28 16.20
N TYR A 73 -7.79 5.40 15.05
CA TYR A 73 -8.40 5.42 13.73
C TYR A 73 -7.33 5.09 12.68
N ALA A 74 -7.78 4.80 11.47
CA ALA A 74 -6.92 4.70 10.31
C ALA A 74 -7.37 5.62 9.19
N ILE A 75 -6.43 5.99 8.32
CA ILE A 75 -6.68 6.73 7.10
C ILE A 75 -6.14 5.93 5.92
N SER A 76 -7.00 5.67 4.94
CA SER A 76 -6.59 5.11 3.65
C SER A 76 -6.65 6.15 2.54
N THR A 77 -5.68 6.13 1.63
CA THR A 77 -5.59 7.07 0.50
C THR A 77 -5.20 6.34 -0.78
N LEU A 78 -5.66 6.81 -1.94
CA LEU A 78 -5.20 6.24 -3.23
C LEU A 78 -3.85 6.83 -3.67
N ASP A 79 -3.73 8.17 -3.62
CA ASP A 79 -2.66 8.88 -4.33
C ASP A 79 -1.78 9.78 -3.43
N LEU A 80 -2.06 9.82 -2.13
CA LEU A 80 -1.28 10.61 -1.17
C LEU A 80 -0.13 9.79 -0.62
N THR A 81 1.02 10.43 -0.46
CA THR A 81 2.27 9.74 -0.09
C THR A 81 3.05 10.41 1.01
N GLU A 82 2.61 11.55 1.54
CA GLU A 82 3.33 12.31 2.57
C GLU A 82 2.39 12.66 3.72
N TYR A 83 2.82 12.35 4.93
CA TYR A 83 2.13 12.74 6.15
C TYR A 83 3.08 13.40 7.15
N GLU A 84 2.52 14.24 8.02
CA GLU A 84 3.14 14.69 9.28
C GLU A 84 2.22 14.32 10.43
N TYR A 85 2.79 14.17 11.61
CA TYR A 85 2.04 13.92 12.84
C TYR A 85 2.58 14.81 13.95
N ASN A 86 1.69 15.52 14.62
CA ASN A 86 2.02 16.49 15.66
C ASN A 86 1.13 16.31 16.88
N VAL A 87 1.69 16.52 18.08
CA VAL A 87 0.94 16.52 19.34
C VAL A 87 0.82 17.95 19.86
N VAL A 88 -0.41 18.39 20.15
CA VAL A 88 -0.73 19.73 20.62
C VAL A 88 -1.57 19.65 21.90
N GLY A 89 -0.90 19.75 23.05
CA GLY A 89 -1.54 19.60 24.36
C GLY A 89 -2.09 18.18 24.53
N ASN A 90 -3.41 18.05 24.63
CA ASN A 90 -4.13 16.79 24.81
C ASN A 90 -4.84 16.29 23.54
N TYR A 91 -4.40 16.74 22.37
CA TYR A 91 -4.87 16.25 21.07
C TYR A 91 -3.68 16.02 20.14
N SER A 92 -3.88 15.19 19.14
CA SER A 92 -2.97 15.03 18.01
C SER A 92 -3.56 15.57 16.72
N ILE A 93 -2.68 15.87 15.77
CA ILE A 93 -3.02 16.31 14.42
C ILE A 93 -2.22 15.45 13.45
N LEU A 94 -2.91 14.62 12.66
CA LEU A 94 -2.35 13.99 11.48
C LEU A 94 -2.58 14.91 10.29
N GLU A 95 -1.53 15.19 9.53
CA GLU A 95 -1.56 16.12 8.42
C GLU A 95 -1.19 15.39 7.14
N LEU A 96 -2.11 15.31 6.17
CA LEU A 96 -1.82 14.73 4.86
C LEU A 96 -1.58 15.83 3.85
N THR A 97 -0.46 15.75 3.13
CA THR A 97 -0.18 16.69 2.05
C THR A 97 -1.01 16.33 0.83
N LEU A 98 -1.92 17.23 0.46
CA LEU A 98 -2.70 17.12 -0.77
C LEU A 98 -1.90 17.61 -1.97
N VAL A 99 -1.24 18.75 -1.82
CA VAL A 99 -0.47 19.40 -2.88
C VAL A 99 0.76 20.07 -2.30
N ARG A 100 1.89 19.89 -2.96
CA ARG A 100 3.11 20.68 -2.73
C ARG A 100 3.57 21.29 -4.05
N ALA A 101 3.29 22.58 -4.23
CA ALA A 101 3.60 23.34 -5.43
C ALA A 101 4.94 24.05 -5.28
N ILE A 102 5.89 23.78 -6.17
CA ILE A 102 7.22 24.40 -6.18
C ILE A 102 7.60 24.82 -7.61
N GLY A 103 8.18 26.01 -7.77
CA GLY A 103 8.57 26.53 -9.10
C GLY A 103 9.98 26.22 -9.55
N VAL A 104 10.79 25.55 -8.72
CA VAL A 104 12.21 25.28 -8.98
C VAL A 104 12.62 23.89 -8.50
N LEU A 105 13.51 23.23 -9.25
CA LEU A 105 14.01 21.88 -8.94
C LEU A 105 14.86 21.85 -7.66
N GLY A 106 15.72 22.86 -7.49
CA GLY A 106 16.62 23.01 -6.36
C GLY A 106 16.47 24.38 -5.72
N ARG A 107 16.43 24.42 -4.38
CA ARG A 107 16.56 25.66 -3.61
C ARG A 107 17.92 25.67 -2.92
N ASN A 108 18.62 26.79 -3.05
CA ASN A 108 20.01 26.93 -2.62
C ASN A 108 20.16 27.01 -1.09
N ILE A 109 19.13 27.49 -0.39
CA ILE A 109 19.11 27.62 1.07
C ILE A 109 17.78 27.05 1.58
N LEU A 110 17.85 26.05 2.45
CA LEU A 110 16.72 25.51 3.19
C LEU A 110 17.11 25.49 4.67
N THR A 111 16.15 25.73 5.56
CA THR A 111 16.37 25.62 7.01
C THR A 111 16.88 24.23 7.42
N VAL A 112 16.49 23.20 6.68
CA VAL A 112 16.82 21.79 6.93
C VAL A 112 18.10 21.30 6.24
N ARG A 113 18.87 22.18 5.58
CA ARG A 113 20.06 21.76 4.79
C ARG A 113 21.05 22.90 4.52
N ASP A 114 22.34 22.67 4.77
CA ASP A 114 23.39 23.71 4.73
C ASP A 114 24.09 23.95 3.37
N LYS A 115 23.84 23.12 2.35
CA LYS A 115 24.53 23.20 1.05
C LYS A 115 23.59 23.28 -0.15
N TYR A 116 24.13 23.51 -1.33
CA TYR A 116 23.41 23.42 -2.61
C TYR A 116 23.02 21.97 -2.92
N SER A 117 21.76 21.70 -3.29
CA SER A 117 21.35 20.34 -3.71
C SER A 117 21.63 20.17 -5.19
N LEU A 118 21.12 21.11 -6.00
CA LEU A 118 21.21 21.17 -7.45
C LEU A 118 21.04 22.63 -7.90
N PRO A 119 21.43 22.98 -9.14
CA PRO A 119 21.14 24.30 -9.70
C PRO A 119 19.63 24.59 -9.67
N ALA A 120 19.27 25.85 -9.43
CA ALA A 120 17.89 26.31 -9.42
C ALA A 120 17.31 26.38 -10.85
N PHE A 121 17.01 25.21 -11.43
CA PHE A 121 16.30 25.11 -12.69
C PHE A 121 14.81 25.42 -12.50
N SER A 122 14.26 26.27 -13.36
CA SER A 122 12.83 26.59 -13.33
C SER A 122 12.01 25.38 -13.76
N THR A 123 10.99 25.06 -12.96
CA THR A 123 10.04 23.98 -13.19
C THR A 123 8.62 24.54 -13.04
N PRO A 124 8.15 25.38 -14.00
CA PRO A 124 6.88 26.09 -13.88
C PRO A 124 5.68 25.14 -13.72
N ASP A 125 5.72 23.97 -14.34
CA ASP A 125 4.65 22.98 -14.28
C ASP A 125 4.56 22.27 -12.91
N ALA A 126 5.65 22.27 -12.13
CA ALA A 126 5.66 21.75 -10.76
C ALA A 126 4.93 22.66 -9.74
N GLN A 127 4.38 23.79 -10.20
CA GLN A 127 3.41 24.59 -9.44
C GLN A 127 2.03 23.91 -9.39
N CYS A 128 1.81 22.88 -10.21
CA CYS A 128 0.59 22.09 -10.23
C CYS A 128 -0.68 22.95 -10.39
N LEU A 129 -0.66 23.92 -11.32
CA LEU A 129 -1.79 24.81 -11.58
C LEU A 129 -2.87 24.10 -12.41
N ARG A 130 -3.68 23.28 -11.75
CA ARG A 130 -4.75 22.47 -12.35
C ARG A 130 -5.77 22.05 -11.29
N ASN A 131 -6.88 21.47 -11.73
CA ASN A 131 -7.79 20.77 -10.83
C ASN A 131 -7.11 19.50 -10.31
N MET A 132 -7.30 19.23 -9.02
CA MET A 132 -6.81 18.03 -8.36
C MET A 132 -7.90 17.44 -7.50
N GLU A 133 -7.90 16.12 -7.43
CA GLU A 133 -8.82 15.31 -6.65
C GLU A 133 -7.98 14.37 -5.80
N ALA A 134 -8.43 14.12 -4.57
CA ALA A 134 -7.76 13.21 -3.65
C ALA A 134 -8.82 12.42 -2.87
N ASP A 135 -8.76 11.10 -3.01
CA ASP A 135 -9.65 10.19 -2.31
C ASP A 135 -9.05 9.77 -0.97
N ILE A 136 -9.81 10.03 0.10
CA ILE A 136 -9.41 9.73 1.47
C ILE A 136 -10.56 9.02 2.18
N ARG A 137 -10.28 7.85 2.75
CA ARG A 137 -11.21 7.12 3.62
C ARG A 137 -10.74 7.22 5.07
N ILE A 138 -11.63 7.67 5.95
CA ILE A 138 -11.44 7.60 7.40
C ILE A 138 -12.05 6.29 7.89
N ILE A 139 -11.29 5.54 8.68
CA ILE A 139 -11.71 4.27 9.27
C ILE A 139 -11.71 4.47 10.80
N PRO A 140 -12.87 4.76 11.41
CA PRO A 140 -12.99 4.97 12.85
C PRO A 140 -13.10 3.64 13.61
N ASP A 141 -12.12 2.76 13.42
CA ASP A 141 -11.98 1.49 14.14
C ASP A 141 -10.51 1.35 14.57
N ARG A 142 -10.28 0.58 15.62
CA ARG A 142 -8.95 0.25 16.18
C ARG A 142 -8.55 -1.19 15.89
N ARG A 143 -9.53 -2.04 15.60
CA ARG A 143 -9.32 -3.45 15.29
C ARG A 143 -8.61 -3.58 13.95
N ARG A 144 -7.39 -4.13 13.98
CA ARG A 144 -6.50 -4.28 12.82
C ARG A 144 -7.20 -5.01 11.68
N GLU A 145 -7.93 -6.07 11.99
CA GLU A 145 -8.69 -6.86 11.02
C GLU A 145 -9.72 -6.03 10.25
N ASN A 146 -10.40 -5.11 10.93
CA ASN A 146 -11.37 -4.22 10.32
C ASN A 146 -10.70 -3.11 9.54
N ILE A 147 -9.62 -2.53 10.08
CA ILE A 147 -8.83 -1.52 9.38
C ILE A 147 -8.32 -2.05 8.04
N LEU A 148 -7.66 -3.22 8.05
CA LEU A 148 -7.12 -3.84 6.83
C LEU A 148 -8.24 -4.15 5.85
N LYS A 149 -9.35 -4.75 6.31
CA LYS A 149 -10.52 -5.04 5.46
C LYS A 149 -11.13 -3.78 4.83
N TYR A 150 -11.37 -2.73 5.63
CA TYR A 150 -11.97 -1.49 5.13
C TYR A 150 -11.01 -0.70 4.23
N SER A 151 -9.71 -0.80 4.47
CA SER A 151 -8.68 -0.27 3.58
C SER A 151 -8.68 -1.02 2.24
N GLU A 152 -8.61 -2.35 2.24
CA GLU A 152 -8.55 -3.14 1.01
C GLU A 152 -9.79 -2.94 0.12
N THR A 153 -10.99 -2.82 0.70
CA THR A 153 -12.22 -2.51 -0.06
C THR A 153 -12.26 -1.09 -0.62
N PHE A 154 -11.46 -0.16 -0.09
CA PHE A 154 -11.30 1.17 -0.65
C PHE A 154 -10.32 1.16 -1.82
N LEU A 155 -9.20 0.47 -1.63
CA LEU A 155 -8.09 0.40 -2.58
C LEU A 155 -8.43 -0.46 -3.80
N ASN A 156 -9.34 -1.43 -3.63
CA ASN A 156 -9.78 -2.34 -4.68
C ASN A 156 -11.31 -2.27 -4.80
N PRO A 157 -11.86 -1.22 -5.43
CA PRO A 157 -13.31 -1.09 -5.60
C PRO A 157 -13.86 -2.21 -6.49
N LEU A 158 -15.15 -2.52 -6.31
CA LEU A 158 -15.84 -3.53 -7.11
C LEU A 158 -15.89 -3.09 -8.58
N TYR A 159 -15.48 -3.99 -9.48
CA TYR A 159 -15.65 -3.81 -10.91
C TYR A 159 -16.94 -4.47 -11.36
N ILE A 160 -17.91 -3.67 -11.81
CA ILE A 160 -19.22 -4.14 -12.25
C ILE A 160 -19.31 -3.95 -13.77
N ARG A 161 -19.71 -5.01 -14.47
CA ARG A 161 -19.93 -4.98 -15.92
C ARG A 161 -21.20 -5.74 -16.27
N GLU A 162 -22.01 -5.12 -17.11
CA GLU A 162 -23.16 -5.77 -17.73
C GLU A 162 -22.71 -6.78 -18.79
N ILE A 163 -23.30 -7.98 -18.78
CA ILE A 163 -23.08 -9.02 -19.78
C ILE A 163 -24.36 -9.14 -20.60
N LEU A 164 -24.31 -8.67 -21.85
CA LEU A 164 -25.40 -8.82 -22.80
C LEU A 164 -25.31 -10.23 -23.41
N ASN A 165 -26.42 -10.98 -23.37
CA ASN A 165 -26.52 -12.37 -23.83
C ASN A 165 -25.54 -13.33 -23.11
N PRO A 166 -25.70 -13.55 -21.79
CA PRO A 166 -24.85 -14.48 -21.07
C PRO A 166 -24.95 -15.88 -21.69
N SER A 167 -23.81 -16.55 -21.84
CA SER A 167 -23.78 -17.97 -22.22
C SER A 167 -24.52 -18.78 -21.15
N SER A 168 -25.36 -19.72 -21.57
CA SER A 168 -26.07 -20.63 -20.64
C SER A 168 -25.14 -21.48 -19.79
N ASN A 169 -23.85 -21.58 -20.17
CA ASN A 169 -22.85 -22.41 -19.50
C ASN A 169 -21.93 -21.61 -18.56
N SER A 170 -22.15 -20.30 -18.39
CA SER A 170 -21.36 -19.50 -17.44
C SER A 170 -21.88 -19.69 -16.02
N PRO A 171 -21.01 -19.99 -15.03
CA PRO A 171 -21.44 -20.13 -13.65
C PRO A 171 -21.91 -18.77 -13.10
N GLU A 172 -22.98 -18.78 -12.30
CA GLU A 172 -23.48 -17.58 -11.60
C GLU A 172 -22.46 -17.04 -10.59
N GLU A 173 -21.65 -17.93 -10.00
CA GLU A 173 -20.58 -17.59 -9.07
C GLU A 173 -19.27 -18.25 -9.50
N PHE A 174 -18.19 -17.48 -9.51
CA PHE A 174 -16.85 -17.98 -9.73
C PHE A 174 -15.88 -17.37 -8.71
N SER A 175 -15.19 -18.21 -7.96
CA SER A 175 -14.10 -17.82 -7.09
C SER A 175 -12.81 -18.47 -7.57
N LEU A 176 -11.77 -17.66 -7.80
CA LEU A 176 -10.45 -18.13 -8.19
C LEU A 176 -9.69 -18.70 -6.99
N LEU A 177 -9.74 -17.97 -5.87
CA LEU A 177 -9.07 -18.27 -4.62
C LEU A 177 -9.77 -17.58 -3.44
N GLN A 178 -9.66 -18.16 -2.24
CA GLN A 178 -10.21 -17.59 -1.01
C GLN A 178 -9.30 -17.93 0.20
N TRP A 179 -9.16 -16.98 1.12
CA TRP A 179 -8.51 -17.15 2.42
C TRP A 179 -9.22 -16.27 3.45
N ASN A 180 -8.95 -16.50 4.74
CA ASN A 180 -9.59 -15.76 5.82
C ASN A 180 -8.56 -15.31 6.86
N GLU A 181 -7.56 -14.58 6.39
CA GLU A 181 -6.56 -13.92 7.24
C GLU A 181 -6.34 -12.48 6.75
N PRO A 182 -6.95 -11.47 7.40
CA PRO A 182 -6.84 -10.07 7.00
C PRO A 182 -5.41 -9.54 7.00
N GLY A 183 -4.51 -10.11 7.80
CA GLY A 183 -3.09 -9.74 7.83
C GLY A 183 -2.31 -10.17 6.58
N ILE A 184 -2.84 -11.10 5.79
CA ILE A 184 -2.26 -11.56 4.54
C ILE A 184 -2.89 -10.83 3.37
N ILE A 185 -2.14 -9.91 2.76
CA ILE A 185 -2.62 -9.03 1.70
C ILE A 185 -2.24 -9.58 0.34
N LEU A 186 -3.21 -9.64 -0.57
CA LEU A 186 -3.00 -10.01 -1.97
C LEU A 186 -2.44 -8.82 -2.75
N SER A 187 -1.22 -8.95 -3.24
CA SER A 187 -0.55 -7.88 -4.01
C SER A 187 -0.64 -8.05 -5.51
N SER A 188 -0.78 -9.29 -6.01
CA SER A 188 -0.82 -9.55 -7.45
C SER A 188 -1.50 -10.87 -7.76
N VAL A 189 -2.28 -10.86 -8.85
CA VAL A 189 -2.75 -12.04 -9.57
C VAL A 189 -2.54 -11.79 -11.06
N LYS A 190 -1.77 -12.65 -11.72
CA LYS A 190 -1.56 -12.56 -13.17
C LYS A 190 -1.29 -13.91 -13.78
N ARG A 191 -1.29 -14.02 -15.11
CA ARG A 191 -0.73 -15.19 -15.78
C ARG A 191 0.75 -15.33 -15.43
N ALA A 192 1.21 -16.56 -15.21
CA ALA A 192 2.63 -16.84 -15.06
C ALA A 192 3.37 -16.45 -16.35
N GLU A 193 4.58 -15.91 -16.23
CA GLU A 193 5.41 -15.53 -17.38
C GLU A 193 5.84 -16.74 -18.20
N LYS A 194 5.94 -17.90 -17.55
CA LYS A 194 6.33 -19.16 -18.17
C LYS A 194 5.31 -20.25 -17.90
N GLY A 195 4.97 -20.99 -18.95
CA GLY A 195 4.03 -22.10 -18.90
C GLY A 195 2.58 -21.66 -18.73
N ASP A 196 1.71 -22.65 -18.55
CA ASP A 196 0.28 -22.44 -18.38
C ASP A 196 -0.08 -22.46 -16.89
N GLY A 197 -0.18 -21.26 -16.30
CA GLY A 197 -0.52 -21.09 -14.90
C GLY A 197 -0.85 -19.65 -14.51
N VAL A 198 -1.24 -19.47 -13.26
CA VAL A 198 -1.53 -18.19 -12.62
C VAL A 198 -0.50 -17.97 -11.50
N MET A 199 0.18 -16.84 -11.54
CA MET A 199 1.01 -16.37 -10.43
C MET A 199 0.16 -15.55 -9.47
N ILE A 200 0.27 -15.88 -8.19
CA ILE A 200 -0.38 -15.16 -7.09
C ILE A 200 0.70 -14.73 -6.11
N ARG A 201 0.63 -13.50 -5.62
CA ARG A 201 1.57 -12.98 -4.62
C ARG A 201 0.86 -12.38 -3.44
N PHE A 202 1.22 -12.84 -2.26
CA PHE A 202 0.80 -12.30 -0.99
C PHE A 202 1.98 -11.63 -0.27
N PHE A 203 1.67 -10.78 0.70
CA PHE A 203 2.62 -10.41 1.74
C PHE A 203 1.93 -10.39 3.10
N SER A 204 2.70 -10.68 4.16
CA SER A 204 2.21 -10.59 5.53
C SER A 204 2.42 -9.20 6.09
N THR A 205 1.41 -8.67 6.77
CA THR A 205 1.48 -7.47 7.62
C THR A 205 1.53 -7.80 9.11
N LEU A 206 1.73 -9.08 9.44
CA LEU A 206 1.75 -9.61 10.79
C LEU A 206 3.18 -9.74 11.32
N ASP A 207 3.31 -9.57 12.63
CA ASP A 207 4.55 -9.71 13.41
C ASP A 207 4.77 -11.18 13.87
N GLU A 208 4.17 -12.15 13.16
CA GLU A 208 4.33 -13.59 13.42
C GLU A 208 4.11 -14.44 12.16
N ASP A 209 4.74 -15.63 12.15
CA ASP A 209 4.52 -16.65 11.13
C ASP A 209 3.08 -17.17 11.21
N THR A 210 2.36 -17.14 10.08
CA THR A 210 0.92 -17.42 10.05
C THR A 210 0.58 -18.58 9.13
N ASP A 211 -0.05 -19.61 9.68
CA ASP A 211 -0.60 -20.72 8.91
C ASP A 211 -1.94 -20.33 8.28
N ILE A 212 -2.03 -20.42 6.95
CA ILE A 212 -3.26 -20.17 6.22
C ILE A 212 -3.71 -21.37 5.40
N SER A 213 -5.03 -21.51 5.25
CA SER A 213 -5.65 -22.45 4.33
C SER A 213 -6.28 -21.66 3.18
N LEU A 214 -5.67 -21.77 2.00
CA LEU A 214 -6.25 -21.27 0.76
C LEU A 214 -7.26 -22.28 0.23
N LYS A 215 -8.49 -21.83 -0.04
CA LYS A 215 -9.44 -22.58 -0.87
C LYS A 215 -9.21 -22.17 -2.32
N LEU A 216 -8.88 -23.14 -3.17
CA LEU A 216 -8.55 -22.94 -4.57
C LEU A 216 -9.72 -23.37 -5.45
N ASN A 217 -9.85 -22.71 -6.60
CA ASN A 217 -10.74 -23.21 -7.63
C ASN A 217 -10.27 -24.61 -8.11
N PRO A 218 -11.18 -25.59 -8.32
CA PRO A 218 -10.83 -26.94 -8.76
C PRO A 218 -10.08 -27.04 -10.10
N ILE A 219 -10.04 -25.96 -10.90
CA ILE A 219 -9.21 -25.88 -12.11
C ILE A 219 -7.72 -26.03 -11.81
N PHE A 220 -7.27 -25.71 -10.59
CA PHE A 220 -5.88 -25.84 -10.20
C PHE A 220 -5.59 -27.25 -9.71
N LYS A 221 -4.62 -27.91 -10.34
CA LYS A 221 -4.18 -29.27 -10.01
C LYS A 221 -2.76 -29.32 -9.44
N ARG A 222 -2.01 -28.23 -9.60
CA ARG A 222 -0.63 -28.10 -9.14
C ARG A 222 -0.45 -26.74 -8.50
N ALA A 223 0.38 -26.70 -7.47
CA ALA A 223 0.80 -25.47 -6.82
C ALA A 223 2.28 -25.58 -6.47
N SER A 224 3.00 -24.47 -6.58
CA SER A 224 4.39 -24.38 -6.12
C SER A 224 4.69 -23.01 -5.52
N ILE A 225 5.57 -22.98 -4.53
CA ILE A 225 6.21 -21.75 -4.06
C ILE A 225 7.25 -21.36 -5.10
N ALA A 226 7.33 -20.07 -5.40
CA ALA A 226 8.30 -19.51 -6.32
C ALA A 226 8.98 -18.27 -5.75
N THR A 227 10.11 -17.93 -6.35
CA THR A 227 10.77 -16.62 -6.16
C THR A 227 9.93 -15.48 -6.75
N LEU A 228 10.32 -14.23 -6.46
CA LEU A 228 9.69 -13.05 -7.08
C LEU A 228 9.80 -13.03 -8.62
N ALA A 229 10.81 -13.72 -9.18
CA ALA A 229 11.02 -13.90 -10.61
C ALA A 229 10.38 -15.19 -11.16
N GLU A 230 9.39 -15.74 -10.45
CA GLU A 230 8.59 -16.91 -10.84
C GLU A 230 9.41 -18.19 -11.07
N LYS A 231 10.62 -18.27 -10.52
CA LYS A 231 11.38 -19.54 -10.49
C LYS A 231 10.81 -20.43 -9.39
N PRO A 232 10.26 -21.62 -9.70
CA PRO A 232 9.75 -22.55 -8.69
C PRO A 232 10.86 -22.96 -7.72
N LEU A 233 10.49 -23.13 -6.45
CA LEU A 233 11.37 -23.54 -5.36
C LEU A 233 10.92 -24.89 -4.79
N GLU A 234 9.63 -25.02 -4.51
CA GLU A 234 9.04 -26.16 -3.82
C GLU A 234 7.61 -26.40 -4.32
N ASP A 235 7.27 -27.65 -4.63
CA ASP A 235 5.90 -28.04 -4.96
C ASP A 235 5.09 -28.23 -3.67
N ILE A 236 3.85 -27.75 -3.67
CA ILE A 236 2.93 -27.88 -2.53
C ILE A 236 1.77 -28.79 -2.95
N LEU A 237 1.43 -29.73 -2.07
CA LEU A 237 0.29 -30.62 -2.29
C LEU A 237 -1.04 -29.88 -2.10
N ILE A 238 -1.93 -30.00 -3.08
CA ILE A 238 -3.33 -29.60 -2.96
C ILE A 238 -4.12 -30.80 -2.40
N GLN A 239 -4.79 -30.61 -1.26
CA GLN A 239 -5.66 -31.60 -0.63
C GLN A 239 -7.13 -31.26 -0.92
N GLY A 240 -7.72 -31.96 -1.89
CA GLY A 240 -9.07 -31.64 -2.36
C GLY A 240 -9.09 -30.30 -3.11
N ASP A 241 -9.75 -29.30 -2.54
CA ASP A 241 -9.78 -27.91 -3.00
C ASP A 241 -8.95 -26.97 -2.12
N ARG A 242 -8.10 -27.50 -1.23
CA ARG A 242 -7.35 -26.70 -0.26
C ARG A 242 -5.85 -26.84 -0.39
N LEU A 243 -5.16 -25.72 -0.17
CA LEU A 243 -3.72 -25.62 -0.04
C LEU A 243 -3.41 -25.03 1.33
N LYS A 244 -2.55 -25.70 2.11
CA LYS A 244 -2.08 -25.18 3.41
C LYS A 244 -0.65 -24.70 3.25
N ILE A 245 -0.37 -23.49 3.73
CA ILE A 245 0.94 -22.86 3.68
C ILE A 245 1.15 -22.02 4.94
N THR A 246 2.39 -21.93 5.39
CA THR A 246 2.82 -20.98 6.41
C THR A 246 3.42 -19.77 5.71
N ILE A 247 2.91 -18.57 5.98
CA ILE A 247 3.50 -17.32 5.50
C ILE A 247 4.28 -16.70 6.66
N PRO A 248 5.62 -16.60 6.54
CA PRO A 248 6.41 -15.97 7.59
C PRO A 248 6.09 -14.50 7.80
N GLU A 249 6.39 -13.99 9.00
CA GLU A 249 6.21 -12.57 9.35
C GLU A 249 6.85 -11.65 8.31
N HIS A 250 6.17 -10.55 7.97
CA HIS A 250 6.63 -9.54 7.00
C HIS A 250 7.08 -10.07 5.62
N LYS A 251 6.77 -11.32 5.27
CA LYS A 251 7.33 -11.96 4.07
C LYS A 251 6.40 -11.83 2.87
N VAL A 252 7.01 -11.57 1.72
CA VAL A 252 6.36 -11.71 0.41
C VAL A 252 6.44 -13.17 -0.04
N MET A 253 5.29 -13.76 -0.33
CA MET A 253 5.19 -15.14 -0.84
C MET A 253 4.59 -15.15 -2.24
N THR A 254 5.25 -15.84 -3.17
CA THR A 254 4.76 -16.05 -4.53
C THR A 254 4.39 -17.52 -4.73
N LEU A 255 3.19 -17.76 -5.25
CA LEU A 255 2.69 -19.06 -5.63
C LEU A 255 2.48 -19.10 -7.15
N ILE A 256 2.79 -20.25 -7.76
CA ILE A 256 2.39 -20.56 -9.13
C ILE A 256 1.36 -21.68 -9.04
N LEU A 257 0.13 -21.37 -9.46
CA LEU A 257 -0.95 -22.35 -9.57
C LEU A 257 -1.11 -22.77 -11.03
N GLY A 258 -1.11 -24.08 -11.28
CA GLY A 258 -1.21 -24.64 -12.62
C GLY A 258 -2.17 -25.81 -12.69
N GLY A 259 -2.37 -26.33 -13.90
CA GLY A 259 -3.27 -27.46 -14.15
C GLY A 259 -4.62 -27.08 -14.74
N THR A 260 -4.75 -25.87 -15.30
CA THR A 260 -5.86 -25.53 -16.20
C THR A 260 -6.03 -26.65 -17.24
N PRO A 261 -7.27 -27.08 -17.54
CA PRO A 261 -7.54 -27.76 -18.80
C PRO A 261 -7.00 -26.88 -19.93
N GLN A 262 -6.47 -27.50 -20.97
CA GLN A 262 -6.00 -26.82 -22.18
C GLN A 262 -6.87 -25.62 -22.53
N ARG A 263 -6.21 -24.53 -22.94
CA ARG A 263 -6.82 -23.32 -23.51
C ARG A 263 -8.16 -23.66 -24.17
N ILE A 264 -9.24 -22.98 -23.77
CA ILE A 264 -10.35 -22.77 -24.71
C ILE A 264 -9.68 -22.14 -25.93
N ASN A 265 -9.64 -22.88 -27.03
CA ASN A 265 -8.99 -22.48 -28.26
C ASN A 265 -9.40 -21.04 -28.58
N GLU A 266 -8.40 -20.16 -28.70
CA GLU A 266 -8.54 -18.96 -29.53
C GLU A 266 -8.60 -19.42 -30.98
N GLU A 267 -9.70 -20.06 -31.37
CA GLU A 267 -10.06 -20.23 -32.76
C GLU A 267 -11.45 -19.65 -32.97
N VAL A 268 -11.51 -18.79 -33.99
CA VAL A 268 -12.68 -18.16 -34.59
C VAL A 268 -13.18 -16.87 -33.92
N VAL A 269 -12.53 -15.74 -34.22
CA VAL A 269 -13.17 -14.63 -34.96
C VAL A 269 -12.13 -13.96 -35.89
N HIS A 270 -11.82 -14.63 -37.00
CA HIS A 270 -11.51 -13.96 -38.26
C HIS A 270 -12.47 -14.53 -39.31
N ARG A 271 -13.28 -13.64 -39.91
CA ARG A 271 -14.35 -13.77 -40.93
C ARG A 271 -15.62 -13.11 -40.37
N GLU A 272 -16.15 -12.01 -40.90
CA GLU A 272 -15.87 -11.15 -42.06
C GLU A 272 -16.07 -9.69 -41.63
#